data_AF-A0A8T5LZY4-F1
#
_entry.id   AF-A0A8T5LZY4-F1
#
_cell.length_a   1.000
_cell.length_b   1.000
_cell.length_c   1.000
_cell.angle_alpha   90.00
_cell.angle_beta   90.00
_cell.angle_gamma   90.00
#
_symmetry.space_group_name_H-M   'P 1'
#
loop_
_entity.id
_entity.type
_entity.pdbx_description
1 polymer ?
#
loop_
_entity_poly.entity_id
_entity_poly.type
_entity_poly.pdbx_seq_one_letter_code
_entity_poly.pdbx_strand_id
1 'polypeptide(L)' 'MLCLGIESTAHTFGVGIVNEKCQILANEKHMHVTQEGGLIPHELSEHHYQVAESILKKALKKSGKKIEEIDVIAF' A
#
# COMPACT_ATOMS: atom_id res chain seq x y z
N MET A 1 0.73 0.29 -19.44
CA MET A 1 -0.23 0.32 -18.33
C MET A 1 0.47 0.16 -16.99
N LEU A 2 0.16 1.02 -16.03
CA LEU A 2 0.60 1.01 -14.64
C LEU A 2 -0.61 0.83 -13.71
N CYS A 3 -0.56 -0.20 -12.87
CA CYS A 3 -1.56 -0.45 -11.84
C CYS A 3 -0.97 -0.14 -10.46
N LEU A 4 -1.69 0.64 -9.67
CA LEU A 4 -1.43 0.85 -8.25
C LEU A 4 -2.40 -0.01 -7.45
N GLY A 5 -1.89 -0.96 -6.66
CA GLY A 5 -2.68 -1.81 -5.77
C GLY A 5 -2.57 -1.36 -4.32
N ILE A 6 -3.69 -1.33 -3.60
CA ILE A 6 -3.77 -1.08 -2.16
C ILE A 6 -4.17 -2.38 -1.48
N GLU A 7 -3.41 -2.79 -0.47
CA GLU A 7 -3.74 -3.94 0.38
C GLU A 7 -4.00 -3.43 1.79
N SER A 8 -5.19 -3.71 2.34
CA SER A 8 -5.63 -3.21 3.65
C SER A 8 -6.54 -4.19 4.42
N THR A 9 -6.50 -5.49 4.09
CA THR A 9 -7.42 -6.49 4.66
C THR A 9 -7.17 -6.82 6.14
N ALA A 10 -5.92 -6.75 6.60
CA ALA A 10 -5.51 -7.24 7.91
C ALA A 10 -4.44 -6.33 8.55
N HIS A 11 -3.45 -6.90 9.24
CA HIS A 11 -2.39 -6.15 9.95
C HIS A 11 -1.52 -5.29 9.04
N THR A 12 -1.54 -5.50 7.72
CA THR A 12 -0.63 -4.82 6.81
C THR A 12 -1.39 -3.83 5.95
N PHE A 13 -0.91 -2.59 5.92
CA PHE A 13 -1.21 -1.65 4.85
C PHE A 13 -0.09 -1.74 3.81
N GLY A 14 -0.43 -1.96 2.55
CA GLY A 14 0.51 -2.09 1.45
C GLY A 14 0.11 -1.26 0.24
N VAL A 15 1.11 -0.70 -0.45
CA VAL A 15 0.94 -0.12 -1.79
C VAL A 15 1.94 -0.75 -2.74
N GLY A 16 1.42 -1.38 -3.79
CA GLY A 16 2.20 -1.98 -4.87
C GLY A 16 2.00 -1.20 -6.17
N ILE A 17 3.05 -1.11 -7.00
CA ILE A 17 2.95 -0.58 -8.36
C ILE A 17 3.55 -1.60 -9.33
N VAL A 18 2.76 -2.02 -10.31
CA VAL A 18 3.15 -3.01 -11.33
C VAL A 18 2.84 -2.50 -12.73
N ASN A 19 3.57 -3.02 -13.73
CA ASN A 19 3.27 -2.78 -15.14
C ASN A 19 2.64 -4.01 -15.81
N GLU A 20 2.17 -3.83 -17.04
CA GLU A 20 1.58 -4.88 -17.90
C GLU A 20 2.50 -6.09 -18.18
N LYS A 21 3.81 -5.96 -17.92
CA LYS A 21 4.79 -7.05 -18.03
C LYS A 21 4.99 -7.77 -16.69
N CYS A 22 4.10 -7.55 -15.72
CA CYS A 22 4.17 -8.07 -14.37
C CYS A 22 5.45 -7.68 -13.61
N GLN A 23 6.12 -6.58 -13.99
CA GLN A 23 7.28 -6.09 -13.25
C GLN A 23 6.81 -5.30 -12.03
N ILE A 24 7.36 -5.64 -10.86
CA ILE A 24 7.11 -4.91 -9.61
C ILE A 24 8.03 -3.69 -9.56
N LEU A 25 7.44 -2.50 -9.71
CA LEU A 25 8.15 -1.23 -9.64
C LEU A 25 8.25 -0.72 -8.19
N ALA A 26 7.25 -1.01 -7.37
CA ALA A 26 7.26 -0.76 -5.94
C ALA A 26 6.40 -1.78 -5.19
N ASN A 27 6.78 -2.05 -3.94
CA ASN A 27 6.02 -2.87 -2.99
C ASN A 27 6.39 -2.38 -1.58
N GLU A 28 5.69 -1.34 -1.14
CA GLU A 28 5.92 -0.71 0.16
C GLU A 28 4.80 -1.08 1.12
N LYS A 29 5.14 -1.31 2.39
CA LYS A 29 4.17 -1.75 3.39
C LYS A 29 4.51 -1.28 4.79
N HIS A 30 3.48 -1.20 5.62
CA HIS A 30 3.60 -1.06 7.06
C HIS A 30 2.73 -2.10 7.75
N MET A 31 3.27 -2.77 8.76
CA MET A 31 2.54 -3.73 9.56
C MET A 31 2.19 -3.12 10.91
N HIS A 32 0.95 -3.28 11.37
CA HIS A 32 0.54 -3.04 12.73
C HIS A 32 0.92 -4.25 13.58
N VAL A 33 1.58 -4.02 14.71
CA VAL A 33 1.99 -5.08 15.66
C VAL A 33 1.18 -4.90 16.94
N THR A 34 0.38 -5.89 17.29
CA THR A 34 -0.38 -5.91 18.55
C THR A 34 0.44 -6.57 19.66
N GLN A 35 0.27 -6.13 20.92
CA GLN A 35 0.97 -6.72 22.07
C GLN A 35 0.41 -8.11 22.44
N GLU A 36 -0.92 -8.25 22.39
CA GLU A 36 -1.62 -9.52 22.45
C GLU A 36 -2.15 -9.81 21.04
N GLY A 37 -2.02 -11.05 20.54
CA GLY A 37 -2.40 -11.39 19.17
C GLY A 37 -3.88 -11.10 18.86
N GLY A 38 -4.25 -11.14 17.57
CA GLY A 38 -5.62 -10.95 17.11
C GLY A 38 -5.76 -9.83 16.08
N LEU A 39 -6.99 -9.61 15.60
CA LEU A 39 -7.36 -8.53 14.69
C LEU A 39 -8.38 -7.65 15.43
N ILE A 40 -7.98 -6.44 15.80
CA ILE A 40 -8.89 -5.45 16.39
C ILE A 40 -9.26 -4.48 15.25
N PRO A 41 -10.44 -4.60 14.62
CA PRO A 41 -10.73 -3.91 13.35
C PRO A 41 -10.60 -2.40 13.44
N HIS A 42 -10.96 -1.81 14.59
CA HIS A 42 -10.85 -0.38 14.82
C HIS A 42 -9.39 0.10 14.82
N GLU A 43 -8.49 -0.60 15.52
CA GLU A 43 -7.06 -0.26 15.58
C GLU A 43 -6.38 -0.43 14.22
N LEU A 44 -6.78 -1.44 13.45
CA LEU A 44 -6.27 -1.67 12.10
C LEU A 44 -6.70 -0.56 11.14
N SER A 45 -7.98 -0.17 11.18
CA SER A 45 -8.48 0.95 10.38
C SER A 45 -7.74 2.24 10.71
N GLU A 46 -7.51 2.52 11.99
CA GLU A 46 -6.79 3.71 12.45
C GLU A 46 -5.31 3.66 12.01
N HIS A 47 -4.66 2.49 12.16
CA HIS A 47 -3.30 2.26 11.66
C HIS A 47 -3.19 2.52 10.15
N HIS A 48 -4.07 1.92 9.35
CA HIS A 48 -4.08 2.08 7.90
C HIS A 48 -4.22 3.55 7.51
N TYR A 49 -5.16 4.28 8.14
CA TYR A 49 -5.36 5.71 7.92
C TYR A 49 -4.08 6.52 8.22
N GLN A 50 -3.43 6.25 9.35
CA GLN A 50 -2.20 6.96 9.76
C GLN A 50 -1.02 6.72 8.82
N VAL A 51 -0.88 5.53 8.24
CA VAL A 51 0.27 5.19 7.40
C VAL A 51 0.02 5.40 5.90
N ALA A 52 -1.23 5.50 5.45
CA ALA A 52 -1.62 5.44 4.04
C ALA A 52 -0.85 6.41 3.15
N GLU A 53 -0.88 7.70 3.50
CA GLU A 53 -0.19 8.74 2.73
C GLU A 53 1.33 8.50 2.66
N SER A 54 1.92 8.06 3.77
CA SER A 54 3.37 7.81 3.84
C SER A 54 3.80 6.64 2.96
N ILE A 55 3.01 5.56 2.94
CA ILE A 55 3.30 4.36 2.15
C ILE A 55 3.06 4.62 0.66
N LEU A 56 2.00 5.35 0.31
CA LEU A 56 1.77 5.81 -1.06
C LEU A 56 2.94 6.64 -1.59
N LYS A 57 3.37 7.65 -0.84
CA LYS A 57 4.52 8.49 -1.22
C LYS A 57 5.81 7.67 -1.38
N LYS A 58 6.05 6.69 -0.51
CA LYS A 58 7.20 5.77 -0.63
C LYS A 58 7.10 4.91 -1.90
N ALA A 59 5.92 4.38 -2.22
CA ALA A 59 5.73 3.57 -3.42
C ALA A 59 5.95 4.37 -4.71
N LEU A 60 5.38 5.57 -4.80
CA LEU A 60 5.61 6.49 -5.94
C LEU A 60 7.09 6.87 -6.07
N LYS A 61 7.75 7.21 -4.95
CA LYS A 61 9.18 7.53 -4.95
C LYS A 61 10.04 6.34 -5.39
N LYS A 62 9.75 5.12 -4.92
CA LYS A 62 10.52 3.91 -5.25
C LYS A 62 10.33 3.47 -6.69
N SER A 63 9.11 3.58 -7.22
CA SER A 63 8.82 3.28 -8.63
C SER A 63 9.35 4.36 -9.58
N GLY A 64 9.67 5.55 -9.08
CA GLY A 64 10.05 6.70 -9.90
C GLY A 64 8.89 7.24 -10.74
N LYS A 65 7.65 7.00 -10.28
CA LYS A 65 6.41 7.37 -10.98
C LYS A 65 5.66 8.47 -10.25
N LYS A 66 4.97 9.29 -11.02
CA LYS A 66 4.00 10.26 -10.52
C LYS A 66 2.61 9.65 -10.48
N ILE A 67 1.72 10.22 -9.66
CA ILE A 67 0.37 9.70 -9.52
C ILE A 67 -0.43 9.83 -10.83
N GLU A 68 -0.13 10.85 -11.64
CA GLU A 68 -0.78 11.09 -12.94
C GLU A 68 -0.37 10.07 -14.02
N GLU A 69 0.69 9.28 -13.79
CA GLU A 69 1.08 8.19 -14.68
C GLU A 69 0.34 6.87 -14.38
N ILE A 70 -0.41 6.80 -13.28
CA ILE A 70 -1.13 5.58 -12.88
C ILE A 70 -2.42 5.47 -13.70
N ASP A 71 -2.56 4.37 -14.43
CA ASP A 71 -3.72 4.13 -15.31
C ASP A 71 -4.92 3.56 -14.55
N VAL A 72 -4.67 2.80 -13.48
CA VAL A 72 -5.71 2.14 -12.68
C VAL A 72 -5.30 1.99 -11.22
N ILE A 73 -6.28 2.11 -10.34
CA ILE A 73 -6.15 1.83 -8.90
C ILE A 73 -6.99 0.58 -8.58
N ALA A 74 -6.38 -0.39 -7.92
CA ALA A 74 -7.02 -1.60 -7.40
C ALA A 74 -6.93 -1.63 -5.87
N PHE A 75 -7.95 -2.15 -5.20
CA PHE A 75 -8.01 -2.29 -3.74
C PHE A 75 -8.93 -3.44 -3.35
#